data_AF-A0A7C3V288-F1
#
_entry.id   AF-A0A7C3V288-F1
#
_cell.length_a   1.000
_cell.length_b   1.000
_cell.length_c   1.000
_cell.angle_alpha   90.00
_cell.angle_beta   90.00
_cell.angle_gamma   90.00
#
_symmetry.space_group_name_H-M   'P 1'
#
loop_
_entity.id
_entity.type
_entity.pdbx_description
1 polymer ?
#
loop_
_entity_poly.entity_id
_entity_poly.type
_entity_poly.pdbx_seq_one_letter_code
_entity_poly.pdbx_strand_id
1 'polypeptide(L)'
;MDIDNTQAKLKEWRSKNFKEITDQQQLMGIMEEVGELSHAMLKWKQGIRGYDKKRAYEEMQDAIGDMIIFAMGLCDVYGWKMSDIIKKTSDYVLTRDWNKNKIDGHNK
;
A
#
# COMPACT_ATOMS: atom_id res chain seq x y z
N MET A 1 -2.28 2.36 15.19
CA MET A 1 -2.62 1.04 14.64
C MET A 1 -1.46 0.12 14.88
N ASP A 2 -1.71 -1.08 15.39
CA ASP A 2 -0.69 -2.11 15.51
C ASP A 2 -0.62 -2.89 14.19
N ILE A 3 0.45 -2.66 13.42
CA ILE A 3 0.63 -3.20 12.08
C ILE A 3 0.70 -4.73 12.12
N ASP A 4 1.40 -5.30 13.10
CA ASP A 4 1.59 -6.74 13.21
C ASP A 4 0.30 -7.44 13.59
N ASN A 5 -0.44 -6.87 14.54
CA ASN A 5 -1.76 -7.38 14.92
C ASN A 5 -2.76 -7.29 13.76
N THR A 6 -2.74 -6.20 12.99
CA THR A 6 -3.61 -6.07 11.81
C THR A 6 -3.23 -7.09 10.73
N GLN A 7 -1.94 -7.25 10.42
CA GLN A 7 -1.47 -8.25 9.48
C GLN A 7 -1.92 -9.67 9.91
N ALA A 8 -1.79 -10.02 11.19
CA ALA A 8 -2.21 -11.32 11.72
C ALA A 8 -3.72 -11.57 11.57
N LYS A 9 -4.56 -10.57 11.89
CA LYS A 9 -6.02 -10.66 11.70
C LYS A 9 -6.41 -10.82 10.24
N LEU A 10 -5.76 -10.08 9.35
CA LEU A 10 -5.99 -10.18 7.91
C LEU A 10 -5.55 -11.53 7.37
N LYS A 11 -4.44 -12.09 7.86
CA LYS A 11 -4.00 -13.44 7.53
C LYS A 11 -5.03 -14.50 7.91
N GLU A 12 -5.58 -14.43 9.12
CA GLU A 12 -6.64 -15.34 9.59
C GLU A 12 -7.89 -15.22 8.72
N TRP A 13 -8.36 -13.98 8.50
CA TRP A 13 -9.50 -13.71 7.65
C TRP A 13 -9.30 -14.23 6.22
N ARG A 14 -8.14 -13.96 5.61
CA ARG A 14 -7.79 -14.44 4.27
C ARG A 14 -7.78 -15.96 4.19
N SER A 15 -7.14 -16.63 5.16
CA SER A 15 -7.05 -18.10 5.20
C SER A 15 -8.42 -18.77 5.33
N LYS A 16 -9.36 -18.10 6.02
CA LYS A 16 -10.74 -18.57 6.15
C LYS A 16 -11.54 -18.44 4.85
N ASN A 17 -11.30 -17.38 4.06
CA ASN A 17 -12.12 -17.02 2.90
C ASN A 17 -11.55 -17.50 1.56
N PHE A 18 -10.23 -17.69 1.47
CA PHE A 18 -9.53 -18.05 0.24
C PHE A 18 -8.66 -19.28 0.48
N LYS A 19 -8.87 -20.34 -0.33
CA LYS A 19 -8.23 -21.65 -0.12
C LYS A 19 -6.74 -21.66 -0.44
N GLU A 20 -6.31 -20.83 -1.39
CA GLU A 20 -4.92 -20.74 -1.82
C GLU A 20 -4.61 -19.28 -2.15
N ILE A 21 -3.54 -18.75 -1.56
CA ILE A 21 -3.10 -17.38 -1.77
C ILE A 21 -1.70 -17.44 -2.34
N THR A 22 -1.55 -16.90 -3.55
CA THR A 22 -0.25 -16.80 -4.22
C THR A 22 0.31 -15.40 -4.09
N ASP A 23 1.63 -15.28 -4.14
CA ASP A 23 2.33 -14.01 -4.27
C ASP A 23 1.87 -13.24 -5.51
N GLN A 24 1.65 -13.93 -6.64
CA GLN A 24 1.13 -13.32 -7.86
C GLN A 24 -0.25 -12.68 -7.65
N GLN A 25 -1.18 -13.35 -6.98
CA GLN A 25 -2.50 -12.76 -6.67
C GLN A 25 -2.40 -11.54 -5.77
N GLN A 26 -1.54 -11.58 -4.75
CA GLN A 26 -1.33 -10.43 -3.87
C GLN A 26 -0.72 -9.25 -4.62
N LEU A 27 0.26 -9.51 -5.50
CA LEU A 27 0.86 -8.48 -6.34
C LEU A 27 -0.15 -7.91 -7.35
N MET A 28 -0.97 -8.75 -7.99
CA MET A 28 -2.02 -8.30 -8.89
C MET A 28 -3.07 -7.45 -8.16
N GLY A 29 -3.44 -7.81 -6.93
CA GLY A 29 -4.32 -7.00 -6.08
C GLY A 29 -3.75 -5.60 -5.85
N ILE A 30 -2.46 -5.47 -5.52
CA ILE A 30 -1.81 -4.15 -5.42
C ILE A 30 -1.97 -3.35 -6.73
N MET A 31 -1.76 -4.00 -7.89
CA MET A 31 -1.87 -3.33 -9.19
C MET A 31 -3.30 -2.90 -9.54
N GLU A 32 -4.30 -3.68 -9.14
CA GLU A 32 -5.72 -3.34 -9.27
C GLU A 32 -6.02 -2.05 -8.50
N GLU A 33 -5.60 -1.99 -7.23
CA GLU A 33 -5.82 -0.81 -6.37
C GLU A 33 -5.08 0.44 -6.86
N VAL A 34 -3.90 0.28 -7.47
CA VAL A 34 -3.21 1.39 -8.17
C VAL A 34 -4.07 1.91 -9.33
N GLY A 35 -4.73 1.03 -10.06
CA GLY A 35 -5.66 1.37 -11.13
C GLY A 35 -6.89 2.10 -10.59
N GLU A 36 -7.46 1.64 -9.48
CA GLU A 36 -8.60 2.29 -8.81
C GLU A 36 -8.24 3.71 -8.34
N LEU A 37 -7.10 3.87 -7.67
CA LEU A 37 -6.57 5.16 -7.25
C LEU A 37 -6.41 6.11 -8.45
N SER A 38 -5.82 5.61 -9.54
CA SER A 38 -5.62 6.36 -10.78
C SER A 38 -6.95 6.79 -11.40
N HIS A 39 -7.93 5.89 -11.44
CA HIS A 39 -9.27 6.19 -11.93
C HIS A 39 -9.98 7.23 -11.07
N ALA A 40 -9.94 7.12 -9.74
CA ALA A 40 -10.56 8.10 -8.83
C ALA A 40 -9.97 9.50 -9.06
N MET A 41 -8.64 9.61 -9.13
CA MET A 41 -7.96 10.86 -9.42
C MET A 41 -8.32 11.43 -10.80
N LEU A 42 -8.37 10.59 -11.85
CA LEU A 42 -8.71 11.01 -13.20
C LEU A 42 -10.14 11.54 -13.28
N LYS A 43 -11.12 10.77 -12.77
CA LYS A 43 -12.55 11.13 -12.77
C LYS A 43 -12.77 12.48 -12.08
N TRP A 44 -12.12 12.68 -10.92
CA TRP A 44 -12.17 13.94 -10.18
C TRP A 44 -11.54 15.11 -10.94
N LYS A 45 -10.31 14.95 -11.44
CA LYS A 45 -9.60 16.02 -12.16
C LYS A 45 -10.31 16.46 -13.43
N GLN A 46 -10.97 15.54 -14.13
CA GLN A 46 -11.73 15.83 -15.34
C GLN A 46 -13.15 16.34 -15.05
N GLY A 47 -13.64 16.24 -13.81
CA GLY A 47 -15.01 16.58 -13.46
C GLY A 47 -16.06 15.71 -14.16
N ILE A 48 -15.72 14.44 -14.45
CA ILE A 48 -16.60 13.51 -15.17
C ILE A 48 -17.31 12.54 -14.22
N ARG A 49 -18.37 11.89 -14.71
CA ARG A 49 -19.09 10.81 -14.01
C ARG A 49 -19.62 11.20 -12.62
N GLY A 50 -19.90 12.49 -12.40
CA GLY A 50 -20.41 13.00 -11.14
C GLY A 50 -19.43 12.92 -9.97
N TYR A 51 -18.11 12.91 -10.23
CA TYR A 51 -17.11 12.92 -9.16
C TYR A 51 -16.96 14.31 -8.56
N ASP A 52 -17.53 14.49 -7.38
CA ASP A 52 -17.13 15.57 -6.50
C ASP A 52 -15.85 15.21 -5.72
N LYS A 53 -15.30 16.21 -5.04
CA LYS A 53 -14.08 16.05 -4.24
C LYS A 53 -14.25 15.04 -3.11
N LYS A 54 -15.43 14.97 -2.49
CA LYS A 54 -15.67 14.12 -1.33
C LYS A 54 -15.58 12.65 -1.74
N ARG A 55 -16.36 12.26 -2.76
CA ARG A 55 -16.36 10.91 -3.30
C ARG A 55 -14.98 10.51 -3.80
N ALA A 56 -14.29 11.41 -4.51
CA ALA A 56 -12.94 11.16 -4.98
C ALA A 56 -11.99 10.81 -3.82
N TYR A 57 -12.06 11.57 -2.73
CA TYR A 57 -11.19 11.37 -1.58
C TYR A 57 -11.48 10.06 -0.84
N GLU A 58 -12.76 9.69 -0.72
CA GLU A 58 -13.16 8.41 -0.11
C GLU A 58 -12.57 7.23 -0.90
N GLU A 59 -12.78 7.17 -2.21
CA GLU A 59 -12.24 6.09 -3.06
C GLU A 59 -10.71 6.08 -3.14
N MET A 60 -10.07 7.24 -3.11
CA MET A 60 -8.61 7.31 -3.06
C MET A 60 -8.06 6.78 -1.73
N GLN A 61 -8.76 6.99 -0.61
CA GLN A 61 -8.35 6.48 0.70
C GLN A 61 -8.53 4.96 0.78
N ASP A 62 -9.67 4.45 0.28
CA ASP A 62 -9.95 3.02 0.23
C ASP A 62 -8.89 2.29 -0.60
N ALA A 63 -8.61 2.74 -1.82
CA ALA A 63 -7.58 2.14 -2.67
C ALA A 63 -6.17 2.15 -2.02
N ILE A 64 -5.82 3.21 -1.28
CA ILE A 64 -4.55 3.24 -0.51
C ILE A 64 -4.57 2.21 0.62
N GLY A 65 -5.69 2.08 1.33
CA GLY A 65 -5.88 1.07 2.37
C GLY A 65 -5.73 -0.35 1.81
N ASP A 66 -6.38 -0.63 0.68
CA ASP A 66 -6.39 -1.95 0.06
C ASP A 66 -5.01 -2.32 -0.52
N MET A 67 -4.26 -1.36 -1.09
CA MET A 67 -2.86 -1.57 -1.46
C MET A 67 -2.03 -2.07 -0.26
N ILE A 68 -2.24 -1.50 0.93
CA ILE A 68 -1.53 -1.92 2.15
C ILE A 68 -2.01 -3.31 2.59
N ILE A 69 -3.30 -3.61 2.49
CA ILE A 69 -3.86 -4.93 2.84
C ILE A 69 -3.29 -6.03 1.95
N PHE A 70 -3.19 -5.81 0.63
CA PHE A 70 -2.56 -6.75 -0.29
C PHE A 70 -1.05 -6.85 -0.07
N ALA A 71 -0.36 -5.75 0.24
CA ALA A 71 1.06 -5.78 0.61
C ALA A 71 1.30 -6.62 1.89
N MET A 72 0.42 -6.52 2.88
CA MET A 72 0.45 -7.39 4.06
C MET A 72 0.25 -8.87 3.69
N GLY A 73 -0.66 -9.17 2.75
CA GLY A 73 -0.85 -10.53 2.27
C GLY A 73 0.37 -11.06 1.51
N LEU A 74 1.04 -10.22 0.73
CA LEU A 74 2.33 -10.57 0.10
C LEU A 74 3.40 -10.88 1.16
N CYS A 75 3.46 -10.08 2.23
CA CYS A 75 4.34 -10.37 3.36
C CYS A 75 4.02 -11.70 4.04
N ASP A 76 2.73 -12.04 4.19
CA ASP A 76 2.31 -13.32 4.78
C ASP A 76 2.79 -14.53 3.95
N VAL A 77 2.77 -14.42 2.62
CA VAL A 77 3.26 -15.47 1.70
C VAL A 77 4.76 -15.73 1.91
N TYR A 78 5.56 -14.68 2.11
CA TYR A 78 7.01 -14.79 2.32
C TYR A 78 7.43 -14.93 3.80
N GLY A 79 6.48 -14.91 4.74
CA GLY A 79 6.77 -14.95 6.18
C GLY A 79 7.44 -13.68 6.72
N TRP A 80 7.21 -12.53 6.08
CA TRP A 80 7.75 -11.25 6.51
C TRP A 80 6.80 -10.50 7.44
N LYS A 81 7.37 -9.69 8.34
CA LYS A 81 6.62 -8.72 9.13
C LYS A 81 6.61 -7.38 8.42
N MET A 82 5.42 -6.85 8.18
CA MET A 82 5.27 -5.55 7.50
C MET A 82 5.89 -4.42 8.33
N SER A 83 5.76 -4.47 9.66
CA SER A 83 6.36 -3.47 10.56
C SER A 83 7.89 -3.40 10.42
N ASP A 84 8.56 -4.55 10.33
CA ASP A 84 10.01 -4.63 10.15
C ASP A 84 10.45 -4.04 8.81
N ILE A 85 9.69 -4.31 7.73
CA ILE A 85 9.95 -3.74 6.39
C ILE A 85 9.81 -2.21 6.42
N ILE A 86 8.72 -1.70 7.01
CA ILE A 86 8.46 -0.27 7.14
C ILE A 86 9.58 0.38 7.93
N LYS A 87 9.92 -0.16 9.11
CA LYS A 87 10.98 0.35 9.97
C LYS A 87 12.33 0.38 9.27
N LYS A 88 12.76 -0.74 8.69
CA LYS A 88 14.03 -0.84 7.95
C LYS A 88 14.10 0.19 6.83
N THR A 89 13.02 0.33 6.08
CA THR A 89 12.96 1.26 4.94
C THR A 89 12.95 2.71 5.42
N SER A 90 12.18 3.04 6.47
CA SER A 90 12.12 4.39 7.03
C SER A 90 13.44 4.80 7.65
N ASP A 91 14.08 3.92 8.42
CA ASP A 91 15.37 4.17 9.05
C ASP A 91 16.42 4.56 8.00
N TYR A 92 16.42 3.87 6.86
CA TYR A 92 17.29 4.19 5.74
C TYR A 92 16.89 5.50 5.02
N VAL A 93 15.62 5.66 4.64
CA VAL A 93 15.17 6.84 3.86
C VAL A 93 15.31 8.13 4.65
N LEU A 94 15.06 8.11 5.95
CA LEU A 94 15.13 9.29 6.82
C LEU A 94 16.57 9.74 7.10
N THR A 95 17.58 8.94 6.76
CA THR A 95 18.98 9.38 6.84
C THR A 95 19.37 10.35 5.72
N ARG A 96 18.52 10.51 4.69
CA ARG A 96 18.85 11.25 3.47
C ARG A 96 18.61 12.76 3.64
N ASP A 97 19.56 13.56 3.16
CA ASP A 97 19.44 15.02 3.07
C ASP A 97 19.63 15.46 1.61
N TRP A 98 18.50 15.62 0.91
CA TRP A 98 18.49 16.05 -0.50
C TRP A 98 18.82 17.53 -0.69
N ASN A 99 18.72 18.35 0.35
CA ASN A 99 19.12 19.76 0.25
C ASN A 99 20.64 19.89 0.24
N LYS A 100 21.35 19.07 1.01
CA LYS A 100 22.82 19.01 1.04
C LYS A 100 23.41 18.14 -0.06
N ASN A 101 22.88 16.93 -0.26
CA ASN A 101 23.44 15.92 -1.16
C ASN A 101 22.50 15.63 -2.32
N LYS A 102 22.40 16.56 -3.28
CA LYS A 102 21.40 16.51 -4.37
C LYS A 102 21.52 15.30 -5.33
N ILE A 103 22.67 14.62 -5.37
CA ILE A 103 22.92 13.50 -6.31
C ILE A 103 22.33 12.20 -5.78
N ASP A 104 22.59 11.85 -4.52
CA ASP A 104 22.23 10.55 -3.94
C ASP A 104 21.58 10.64 -2.55
N GLY A 105 21.49 11.83 -1.96
CA GLY A 105 20.94 12.06 -0.64
C GLY A 105 21.83 11.58 0.52
N HIS A 106 22.98 10.95 0.25
CA HIS A 106 23.80 10.27 1.25
C HIS A 106 24.93 11.17 1.77
N ASN A 107 25.09 11.18 3.11
CA ASN A 107 26.32 11.70 3.72
C ASN A 107 27.40 10.62 3.55
N LYS A 108 28.30 10.80 2.60
CA LYS A 108 29.49 9.95 2.46
C LYS A 108 30.49 10.19 3.58
#